data_AF-A0A0K2U5V0-F1
#
_entry.id   AF-A0A0K2U5V0-F1
#
_cell.length_a   1.000
_cell.length_b   1.000
_cell.length_c   1.000
_cell.angle_alpha   90.00
_cell.angle_beta   90.00
_cell.angle_gamma   90.00
#
_symmetry.space_group_name_H-M   'P 1'
#
loop_
_entity.id
_entity.type
_entity.pdbx_description
1 polymer ?
#
loop_
_entity_poly.entity_id
_entity_poly.type
_entity_poly.pdbx_seq_one_letter_code
_entity_poly.pdbx_strand_id
1 'polypeptide(L)' 'MLCTWTQDQKSNCWSEGLRFVQLMKNKVFHSGIKSSSPYETLFGCKARVSLSTTFLPGDIFQDISTEEEL' A
#
# COMPACT_ATOMS: atom_id res chain seq x y z
N MET A 1 -6.76 2.59 -13.15
CA MET A 1 -5.81 2.47 -12.02
C MET A 1 -4.74 3.55 -12.09
N LEU A 2 -3.83 3.57 -13.08
CA LEU A 2 -2.86 4.66 -13.19
C LEU A 2 -3.53 6.00 -13.53
N CYS A 3 -4.36 6.06 -14.57
CA CYS A 3 -5.10 7.29 -14.90
C CYS A 3 -6.00 7.76 -13.76
N THR A 4 -6.62 6.81 -13.03
CA THR A 4 -7.41 7.08 -11.82
C THR A 4 -6.55 7.72 -10.74
N TRP A 5 -5.39 7.13 -10.43
CA TRP A 5 -4.44 7.68 -9.45
C TRP A 5 -3.99 9.09 -9.85
N THR A 6 -3.63 9.30 -11.12
CA THR A 6 -3.22 10.60 -11.66
C THR A 6 -4.33 11.65 -11.52
N GLN A 7 -5.59 11.27 -11.75
CA GLN A 7 -6.75 12.15 -11.55
C GLN A 7 -6.98 12.49 -10.07
N ASP A 8 -6.95 11.48 -9.20
CA ASP A 8 -7.16 11.65 -7.75
C ASP A 8 -6.08 12.53 -7.12
N GLN A 9 -4.82 12.33 -7.53
CA GLN A 9 -3.67 13.11 -7.07
C GLN A 9 -3.54 14.47 -7.73
N LYS A 10 -4.41 14.79 -8.71
CA LYS A 10 -4.37 16.04 -9.50
C LYS A 10 -2.97 16.36 -10.03
N SER A 11 -2.22 15.32 -10.40
CA SER A 11 -0.80 15.42 -10.74
C SER A 11 -0.50 14.61 -12.00
N ASN A 12 0.26 15.19 -12.92
CA ASN A 12 0.73 14.52 -14.13
C ASN A 12 1.99 13.67 -13.90
N CYS A 13 2.49 13.57 -12.66
CA CYS A 13 3.65 12.75 -12.27
C CYS A 13 3.31 11.26 -12.24
N TRP A 14 2.89 10.70 -13.38
CA TRP A 14 2.49 9.30 -13.51
C TRP A 14 3.58 8.31 -13.08
N SER A 15 4.86 8.69 -13.23
CA SER A 15 6.00 7.88 -12.82
C SER A 15 6.00 7.62 -11.31
N GLU A 16 5.59 8.61 -10.51
CA GLU A 16 5.42 8.44 -9.07
C GLU A 16 4.24 7.50 -8.74
N GLY A 17 3.15 7.59 -9.50
CA GLY A 17 1.98 6.74 -9.35
C GLY A 17 2.25 5.25 -9.56
N LEU A 18 3.28 4.90 -10.32
CA LEU A 18 3.59 3.50 -10.64
C LEU A 18 3.81 2.66 -9.39
N ARG A 19 4.55 3.16 -8.39
CA ARG A 19 4.83 2.39 -7.16
C ARG A 19 3.55 2.07 -6.38
N PHE A 20 2.64 3.03 -6.33
CA PHE A 20 1.34 2.88 -5.65
C PHE A 20 0.45 1.89 -6.41
N VAL A 21 0.35 2.03 -7.73
CA VAL A 21 -0.46 1.13 -8.57
C VAL A 21 0.07 -0.29 -8.56
N GLN A 22 1.39 -0.48 -8.62
CA GLN A 22 2.01 -1.78 -8.51
C GLN A 22 1.68 -2.44 -7.16
N LEU A 23 1.82 -1.71 -6.06
CA LEU A 23 1.48 -2.21 -4.73
C LEU A 23 -0.01 -2.55 -4.63
N MET A 24 -0.89 -1.69 -5.15
CA MET A 24 -2.34 -1.94 -5.18
C MET A 24 -2.68 -3.24 -5.91
N LYS A 25 -2.03 -3.54 -7.03
CA LYS A 25 -2.26 -4.80 -7.75
C LYS A 25 -1.66 -6.01 -7.05
N ASN A 26 -0.45 -5.88 -6.52
CA ASN A 26 0.29 -7.02 -5.97
C ASN A 26 -0.17 -7.43 -4.57
N LYS A 27 -0.81 -6.55 -3.81
CA LYS A 27 -1.34 -6.87 -2.47
C LYS A 27 -2.74 -7.48 -2.48
N VAL A 28 -3.44 -7.44 -3.62
CA VAL A 28 -4.83 -7.91 -3.71
C VAL A 28 -4.85 -9.42 -3.93
N PHE A 29 -5.74 -10.08 -3.21
CA PHE A 29 -6.02 -11.50 -3.36
C PHE A 29 -6.42 -11.83 -4.81
N HIS A 30 -5.83 -12.87 -5.36
CA HIS A 30 -6.21 -13.36 -6.68
C HIS A 30 -6.62 -14.83 -6.61
N SER A 31 -7.87 -15.13 -7.01
CA SER A 31 -8.42 -16.49 -6.99
C SER A 31 -7.62 -17.48 -7.86
N GLY A 32 -6.95 -16.99 -8.91
CA GLY A 32 -6.06 -17.80 -9.75
C GLY A 32 -4.78 -18.27 -9.06
N ILE A 33 -4.37 -17.63 -7.95
CA ILE A 33 -3.13 -17.92 -7.21
C ILE A 33 -3.47 -18.47 -5.82
N LYS A 34 -4.28 -19.54 -5.79
CA LYS A 34 -4.56 -20.36 -4.60
C LYS A 34 -4.73 -19.56 -3.30
N SER A 35 -5.64 -18.60 -3.36
CA SER A 35 -6.07 -17.83 -2.20
C SER A 35 -5.04 -16.91 -1.53
N SER A 36 -4.00 -16.49 -2.26
CA SER A 36 -2.98 -15.54 -1.76
C SER A 36 -2.78 -14.37 -2.74
N SER A 37 -2.19 -13.26 -2.27
CA SER A 37 -1.80 -12.16 -3.17
C SER A 37 -0.50 -12.48 -3.92
N PRO A 38 -0.25 -11.89 -5.11
CA PRO A 38 1.05 -12.00 -5.79
C PRO A 38 2.24 -11.62 -4.90
N TYR A 39 2.10 -10.60 -4.06
CA TYR A 39 3.12 -10.19 -3.11
C TYR A 39 3.42 -11.29 -2.10
N GLU A 40 2.39 -11.84 -1.45
CA GLU A 40 2.56 -12.93 -0.48
C GLU A 40 3.15 -14.19 -1.13
N THR A 41 2.77 -14.48 -2.37
CA THR A 41 3.31 -15.63 -3.11
C THR A 41 4.80 -15.48 -3.39
N LEU A 42 5.25 -14.26 -3.71
CA LEU A 42 6.65 -13.99 -4.03
C LEU A 42 7.53 -13.86 -2.78
N PHE A 43 7.04 -13.18 -1.74
CA PHE A 43 7.85 -12.81 -0.57
C PHE A 43 7.57 -13.68 0.67
N GLY A 44 6.52 -14.51 0.65
CA GLY A 44 6.14 -15.36 1.79
C GLY A 44 5.56 -14.59 2.97
N CYS A 45 5.28 -13.29 2.84
CA CYS A 45 4.74 -12.45 3.90
C CYS A 45 3.73 -11.42 3.37
N LYS A 46 2.89 -10.89 4.27
CA LYS A 46 1.94 -9.83 3.94
C LYS A 46 2.66 -8.51 3.68
N ALA A 47 2.18 -7.77 2.68
CA ALA A 47 2.65 -6.41 2.44
C ALA A 47 2.34 -5.52 3.66
N ARG A 48 3.37 -4.80 4.15
CA ARG A 48 3.24 -3.83 5.24
C ARG A 48 2.78 -2.49 4.66
N VAL A 49 1.52 -2.15 4.83
CA VAL A 49 0.88 -0.94 4.26
C VAL A 49 0.43 0.08 5.30
N SER A 50 0.46 -0.27 6.59
CA SER A 50 0.04 0.62 7.67
C SER A 50 1.08 0.59 8.79
N LEU A 51 1.20 1.70 9.52
CA LEU A 51 2.00 1.78 10.74
C LEU A 51 1.61 0.72 11.78
N SER A 52 0.33 0.33 11.80
CA SER A 52 -0.16 -0.81 12.59
C SER A 52 0.49 -2.17 12.24
N THR A 53 1.11 -2.27 11.06
CA THR A 53 1.86 -3.48 10.65
C THR A 53 3.35 -3.41 11.02
N THR A 54 3.79 -2.31 11.64
CA THR A 54 5.16 -2.14 12.14
C THR A 54 5.34 -2.77 13.53
N PHE A 55 6.58 -2.95 13.98
CA PHE A 55 6.86 -3.41 15.35
C PHE A 55 6.90 -2.25 16.37
N LEU A 56 6.33 -1.10 16.00
CA LEU A 56 6.36 0.09 16.84
C LEU A 56 5.30 -0.02 17.96
N PRO A 57 5.62 0.43 19.18
CA PRO A 57 4.65 0.55 20.27
C PRO A 57 3.43 1.39 19.85
N GLY A 58 2.22 0.88 20.14
CA GLY A 58 0.97 1.48 19.68
C GLY A 58 0.66 2.85 20.29
N ASP A 59 1.26 3.15 21.44
CA ASP A 59 1.26 4.42 22.15
C ASP A 59 1.91 5.56 21.35
N ILE A 60 2.87 5.25 20.46
CA ILE A 60 3.51 6.26 19.58
C ILE A 60 2.52 6.85 18.59
N PHE A 61 1.47 6.10 18.23
CA PHE A 61 0.47 6.55 17.26
C PHE A 61 -0.75 7.23 17.89
N GLN A 62 -0.84 7.31 19.23
CA GLN A 62 -2.00 7.92 19.88
C GLN A 62 -2.08 9.43 19.67
N ASP A 63 -0.94 10.08 19.51
CA ASP A 63 -0.84 11.54 19.35
C ASP A 63 -0.73 11.98 17.88
N ILE A 64 -0.79 11.04 16.92
CA ILE A 64 -0.67 11.33 15.49
C ILE A 64 -2.05 11.24 14.84
N SER A 65 -2.60 12.38 14.45
CA SER A 65 -3.95 12.53 13.89
C SER A 65 -3.95 12.83 12.39
N THR A 66 -2.90 13.47 11.86
CA THR A 66 -2.81 13.79 10.43
C THR A 66 -1.56 13.21 9.76
N GLU A 67 -1.55 13.18 8.43
CA GLU A 67 -0.38 12.73 7.66
C GLU A 67 0.80 13.69 7.82
N GLU A 68 0.53 14.97 8.07
CA GLU A 68 1.56 16.00 8.31
C GLU A 68 2.25 15.86 9.67
N GLU A 69 1.67 15.11 10.60
CA GLU A 69 2.24 14.82 11.93
C GLU A 69 3.10 13.54 11.95
N LEU A 70 3.12 12.78 10.83
CA LEU A 70 4.01 11.63 10.58
C LEU A 70 5.38 12.04 10.04
#